data_AF-A0A9J5YQK9-F1
#
_entry.id   AF-A0A9J5YQK9-F1
#
_cell.length_a   1.000
_cell.length_b   1.000
_cell.length_c   1.000
_cell.angle_alpha   90.00
_cell.angle_beta   90.00
_cell.angle_gamma   90.00
#
_symmetry.space_group_name_H-M   'P 1'
#
loop_
_entity.id
_entity.type
_entity.pdbx_description
1 polymer ?
#
loop_
_entity_poly.entity_id
_entity_poly.type
_entity_poly.pdbx_seq_one_letter_code
_entity_poly.pdbx_strand_id
1 'polypeptide(L)'
;MQLKIVVAFLVLLWISFVEIHIKKITTRILKSCKLQSRSKRIKLKDGRYVAYRERGVPINKSICRIITVYGIHSTKEVDVWL
;
A
#
# COMPACT_ATOMS: atom_id res chain seq x y z
N MET A 1 -47.82 17.90 10.32
CA MET A 1 -46.49 18.11 10.95
C MET A 1 -45.65 16.84 11.06
N GLN A 2 -46.25 15.65 11.21
CA GLN A 2 -45.54 14.37 11.42
C GLN A 2 -44.74 13.88 10.19
N LEU A 3 -45.27 14.02 8.97
CA LEU A 3 -44.65 13.46 7.75
C LEU A 3 -43.28 14.09 7.41
N LYS A 4 -43.13 15.40 7.58
CA LYS A 4 -41.87 16.11 7.30
C LYS A 4 -40.73 15.63 8.21
N ILE A 5 -41.06 15.31 9.46
CA ILE A 5 -40.10 14.78 10.44
C ILE A 5 -39.65 13.38 10.03
N VAL A 6 -40.59 12.50 9.64
CA VAL A 6 -40.26 11.14 9.18
C VAL A 6 -39.38 11.18 7.91
N VAL A 7 -39.71 12.05 6.96
CA VAL A 7 -38.90 12.22 5.73
C VAL A 7 -37.49 12.72 6.06
N ALA A 8 -37.35 13.67 7.01
CA ALA A 8 -36.04 14.16 7.43
C ALA A 8 -35.17 13.05 8.05
N PHE A 9 -35.74 12.17 8.88
CA PHE A 9 -35.01 11.04 9.46
C PHE A 9 -34.56 10.03 8.41
N LEU A 10 -35.39 9.72 7.41
CA LEU A 10 -35.02 8.82 6.31
C LEU A 10 -33.86 9.38 5.48
N VAL A 11 -33.86 10.70 5.21
CA VAL A 11 -32.77 11.36 4.49
C VAL A 11 -31.47 11.32 5.29
N LEU A 12 -31.52 11.57 6.60
CA LEU A 12 -30.34 11.50 7.47
C LEU A 12 -29.75 10.07 7.54
N LEU A 13 -30.61 9.06 7.62
CA LEU A 13 -30.18 7.66 7.58
C LEU A 13 -29.51 7.31 6.25
N TRP A 14 -30.05 7.81 5.13
CA TRP A 14 -29.48 7.58 3.80
C TRP A 14 -28.09 8.22 3.65
N ILE A 15 -27.93 9.47 4.06
CA ILE A 15 -26.64 10.18 4.01
C ILE A 15 -25.59 9.44 4.85
N SER A 16 -25.97 9.01 6.05
CA SER A 16 -25.09 8.25 6.94
C SER A 16 -24.64 6.92 6.31
N PHE A 17 -25.57 6.22 5.66
CA PHE A 17 -25.28 4.97 4.96
C PHE A 17 -24.27 5.16 3.80
N VAL A 18 -24.46 6.22 3.01
CA VAL A 18 -23.55 6.59 1.92
C VAL A 18 -22.15 6.91 2.45
N GLU A 19 -22.03 7.73 3.50
CA GLU A 19 -20.73 8.04 4.11
C GLU A 19 -19.99 6.79 4.60
N ILE A 20 -20.70 5.86 5.25
CA ILE A 20 -20.13 4.62 5.75
C ILE A 20 -19.59 3.78 4.60
N HIS A 21 -20.34 3.67 3.50
CA HIS A 21 -19.92 2.94 2.32
C HIS A 21 -18.70 3.58 1.64
N ILE A 22 -18.67 4.90 1.49
CA ILE A 22 -17.51 5.62 0.93
C ILE A 22 -16.26 5.38 1.79
N LYS A 23 -16.36 5.56 3.12
CA LYS A 23 -15.23 5.33 4.04
C LYS A 23 -14.73 3.88 3.99
N LYS A 24 -15.64 2.92 3.84
CA LYS A 24 -15.29 1.49 3.71
C LYS A 24 -14.57 1.18 2.39
N ILE A 25 -14.94 1.86 1.29
CA ILE A 25 -14.25 1.74 0.01
C ILE A 25 -12.86 2.37 0.09
N THR A 26 -12.75 3.60 0.60
CA THR A 26 -11.46 4.31 0.75
C THR A 26 -10.48 3.53 1.62
N THR A 27 -10.93 2.96 2.74
CA THR A 27 -10.07 2.16 3.63
C THR A 27 -9.57 0.87 2.97
N ARG A 28 -10.39 0.21 2.13
CA ARG A 28 -9.96 -0.96 1.35
C ARG A 28 -8.88 -0.61 0.31
N ILE A 29 -9.06 0.51 -0.39
CA ILE A 29 -8.07 1.01 -1.37
C ILE A 29 -6.76 1.37 -0.64
N LEU A 30 -6.83 2.14 0.45
CA LEU A 30 -5.66 2.56 1.22
C LEU A 30 -4.91 1.37 1.83
N LYS A 31 -5.63 0.33 2.25
CA LYS A 31 -5.05 -0.90 2.81
C LYS A 31 -4.30 -1.70 1.74
N SER A 32 -4.84 -1.81 0.53
CA SER A 32 -4.20 -2.51 -0.58
C SER A 32 -2.84 -1.86 -0.92
N CYS A 33 -2.79 -0.53 -0.99
CA CYS A 33 -1.56 0.21 -1.25
C CYS A 33 -0.55 0.10 -0.09
N LYS A 34 -1.01 0.09 1.17
CA LYS A 34 -0.12 -0.02 2.34
C LYS A 34 0.48 -1.41 2.52
N LEU A 35 -0.18 -2.49 2.10
CA LEU A 35 0.33 -3.84 2.29
C LEU A 35 1.59 -4.12 1.44
N GLN A 36 1.77 -3.40 0.34
CA GLN A 36 2.91 -3.55 -0.57
C GLN A 36 4.16 -2.76 -0.13
N SER A 37 4.06 -1.96 0.94
CA SER A 37 5.06 -0.95 1.31
C SER A 37 6.21 -1.46 2.19
N ARG A 38 6.10 -2.65 2.83
CA ARG A 38 7.25 -3.19 3.59
C ARG A 38 8.21 -3.87 2.64
N SER A 39 9.13 -3.07 2.13
CA SER A 39 10.32 -3.56 1.45
C SER A 39 11.04 -4.62 2.28
N LYS A 40 11.46 -5.71 1.62
CA LYS A 40 12.29 -6.75 2.21
C LYS A 40 13.60 -6.14 2.74
N ARG A 41 14.13 -6.71 3.82
CA ARG A 41 15.36 -6.27 4.48
C ARG A 41 16.27 -7.46 4.71
N ILE A 42 17.56 -7.24 4.56
CA ILE A 42 18.60 -8.22 4.88
C ILE A 42 19.47 -7.66 6.02
N LYS A 43 19.78 -8.51 7.00
CA LYS A 43 20.64 -8.16 8.14
C LYS A 43 22.10 -8.32 7.72
N LEU A 44 22.90 -7.28 7.92
CA LEU A 44 24.34 -7.29 7.73
C LEU A 44 25.04 -7.88 8.96
N LYS A 45 26.33 -8.23 8.81
CA LYS A 45 27.15 -8.81 9.90
C LYS A 45 27.27 -7.88 11.11
N ASP A 46 27.29 -6.58 10.88
CA ASP A 46 27.35 -5.53 11.92
C ASP A 46 25.99 -5.26 12.59
N GLY A 47 24.94 -6.00 12.21
CA GLY A 47 23.61 -5.88 12.79
C GLY A 47 22.70 -4.85 12.12
N ARG A 48 23.19 -4.04 11.17
CA ARG A 48 22.36 -3.09 10.40
C ARG A 48 21.48 -3.83 9.39
N TYR A 49 20.40 -3.17 8.96
CA TYR A 49 19.47 -3.72 7.97
C TYR A 49 19.53 -2.92 6.67
N VAL A 50 19.81 -3.60 5.57
CA VAL A 50 19.73 -3.01 4.22
C VAL A 50 18.39 -3.39 3.63
N ALA A 51 17.64 -2.38 3.20
CA ALA A 51 16.36 -2.59 2.56
C ALA A 51 16.58 -2.74 1.05
N TYR A 52 16.03 -3.79 0.44
CA TYR A 52 16.16 -4.04 -0.99
C TYR A 52 14.78 -4.16 -1.64
N ARG A 53 14.76 -4.15 -2.97
CA ARG A 53 13.58 -4.43 -3.80
C ARG A 53 13.96 -5.56 -4.74
N GLU A 54 13.03 -6.48 -4.91
CA GLU A 54 13.19 -7.63 -5.80
C GLU A 54 12.23 -7.45 -6.97
N ARG A 55 12.71 -7.72 -8.18
CA ARG A 55 11.94 -7.68 -9.42
C ARG A 55 12.16 -8.98 -10.18
N GLY A 56 11.12 -9.44 -10.89
CA GLY A 56 11.17 -10.69 -11.65
C GLY A 56 11.04 -11.94 -10.78
N VAL A 57 11.86 -12.97 -11.08
CA VAL A 57 11.82 -14.28 -10.41
C VAL A 57 12.41 -14.18 -9.00
N PRO A 58 11.74 -14.74 -7.97
CA PRO A 58 12.26 -14.77 -6.61
C PRO A 58 13.69 -15.31 -6.51
N ILE A 59 14.50 -14.76 -5.61
CA ILE A 59 15.94 -14.99 -5.45
C ILE A 59 16.24 -16.46 -5.16
N ASN A 60 15.35 -17.15 -4.45
CA ASN A 60 15.47 -18.58 -4.16
C ASN A 60 15.19 -19.49 -5.38
N LYS A 61 14.65 -18.93 -6.46
CA LYS A 61 14.30 -19.65 -7.70
C LYS A 61 15.04 -19.14 -8.94
N SER A 62 15.77 -18.03 -8.83
CA SER A 62 16.46 -17.42 -9.97
C SER A 62 17.80 -18.10 -10.25
N ILE A 63 18.03 -18.41 -11.53
CA ILE A 63 19.30 -18.97 -12.04
C ILE A 63 20.31 -17.84 -12.27
N CYS A 64 19.85 -16.71 -12.85
CA CYS A 64 20.64 -15.50 -13.06
C CYS A 64 20.14 -14.38 -12.16
N ARG A 65 21.07 -13.63 -11.54
CA ARG A 65 20.76 -12.56 -10.60
C ARG A 65 21.56 -11.31 -10.95
N ILE A 66 20.87 -10.19 -11.12
CA ILE A 66 21.46 -8.87 -11.33
C ILE A 66 21.25 -8.06 -10.05
N ILE A 67 22.32 -7.47 -9.52
CA ILE A 67 22.27 -6.64 -8.31
C ILE A 67 22.61 -5.21 -8.70
N THR A 68 21.65 -4.30 -8.56
CA THR A 68 21.85 -2.87 -8.78
C THR A 68 22.12 -2.17 -7.46
N VAL A 69 23.27 -1.49 -7.36
CA VAL A 69 23.62 -0.64 -6.23
C VAL A 69 23.50 0.81 -6.67
N TYR A 70 22.81 1.61 -5.86
CA TYR A 70 22.56 3.02 -6.16
C TYR A 70 23.71 3.89 -5.65
N GLY A 71 23.96 4.99 -6.35
CA GLY A 71 24.94 5.99 -5.95
C GLY A 71 24.49 6.81 -4.73
N ILE A 72 25.33 7.76 -4.35
CA ILE A 72 25.06 8.70 -3.26
C ILE A 72 23.75 9.44 -3.54
N HIS A 73 22.94 9.63 -2.49
CA HIS A 73 21.65 10.32 -2.54
C HIS A 73 20.57 9.65 -3.43
N SER A 74 20.76 8.39 -3.82
CA SER A 74 19.76 7.63 -4.58
C SER A 74 19.16 6.51 -3.74
N THR A 75 17.94 6.10 -4.08
CA THR A 75 17.18 5.07 -3.38
C THR A 75 16.85 3.92 -4.32
N LYS A 76 16.43 2.80 -3.74
CA LYS A 76 15.98 1.62 -4.48
C LYS A 76 14.68 1.76 -5.26
N GLU A 77 14.11 2.94 -5.27
CA GLU A 77 12.82 3.24 -5.90
C GLU A 77 12.98 3.71 -7.35
N VAL A 78 14.15 3.49 -7.96
CA VAL A 78 14.34 3.76 -9.38
C VAL A 78 13.69 2.65 -10.22
N ASP A 79 12.79 3.04 -11.12
CA ASP A 79 12.27 2.15 -12.16
C ASP A 79 13.31 1.94 -13.26
N VAL A 80 14.26 1.07 -12.96
CA VAL A 80 15.15 0.51 -13.98
C VAL A 80 14.36 -0.53 -14.78
N TRP A 81 14.06 -0.21 -16.04
CA TRP A 81 13.50 -1.15 -17.02
C TRP A 81 14.63 -2.06 -17.52
N LEU A 82 14.98 -3.06 -16.71
CA LEU A 82 15.87 -4.16 -17.06
C LEU A 82 15.05 -5.44 -17.23
#